data_AF-A0A0B6S0K2-F1
#
_entry.id   AF-A0A0B6S0K2-F1
#
_cell.length_a   1.000
_cell.length_b   1.000
_cell.length_c   1.000
_cell.angle_alpha   90.00
_cell.angle_beta   90.00
_cell.angle_gamma   90.00
#
_symmetry.space_group_name_H-M   'P 1'
#
loop_
_entity.id
_entity.type
_entity.pdbx_description
1 polymer ?
#
loop_
_entity_poly.entity_id
_entity_poly.type
_entity_poly.pdbx_seq_one_letter_code
_entity_poly.pdbx_strand_id
1 'polypeptide(L)' 'MPKPPHSQSAAGHEPASSSGQDDPRPLPPVPPELEDCCQSGCSPCVFDLYDDALERHQAELAAWRERHPEAGPY' A
#
# COMPACT_ATOMS: atom_id res chain seq x y z
N MET A 1 27.09 -36.11 -18.97
CA MET A 1 27.15 -35.80 -17.53
C MET A 1 25.74 -35.48 -17.03
N PRO A 2 25.17 -36.22 -16.07
CA PRO A 2 23.94 -35.79 -15.40
C PRO A 2 24.25 -34.62 -14.46
N LYS A 3 23.52 -33.50 -14.58
CA LYS A 3 23.59 -32.38 -13.62
C LYS A 3 22.82 -32.79 -12.35
N PRO A 4 23.34 -32.47 -11.14
CA PRO A 4 22.62 -32.76 -9.91
C PRO A 4 21.32 -31.93 -9.83
N PRO A 5 20.21 -32.48 -9.28
CA PRO A 5 19.07 -31.65 -8.91
C PRO A 5 19.44 -30.86 -7.65
N HIS A 6 19.40 -29.53 -7.74
CA HIS A 6 19.48 -28.68 -6.56
C HIS A 6 18.20 -28.89 -5.73
N SER A 7 18.30 -29.69 -4.67
CA SER A 7 17.37 -29.67 -3.55
C SER A 7 17.49 -28.33 -2.82
N GLN A 8 16.40 -27.57 -2.77
CA GLN A 8 16.22 -26.56 -1.74
C GLN A 8 14.83 -26.72 -1.13
N SER A 9 14.79 -27.36 0.04
CA SER A 9 13.76 -27.16 1.04
C SER A 9 14.20 -26.01 1.92
N ALA A 10 13.40 -24.94 1.97
CA ALA A 10 13.43 -23.98 3.05
C ALA A 10 12.05 -23.98 3.71
N ALA A 11 12.04 -24.48 4.93
CA ALA A 11 10.93 -24.38 5.85
C ALA A 11 10.55 -22.92 6.11
N GLY A 12 9.25 -22.70 6.33
CA GLY A 12 8.73 -21.69 7.25
C GLY A 12 8.96 -20.24 6.85
N HIS A 13 7.98 -19.66 6.18
CA HIS A 13 7.45 -18.37 6.63
C HIS A 13 5.94 -18.52 6.76
N GLU A 14 5.52 -19.14 7.87
CA GLU A 14 4.16 -18.93 8.35
C GLU A 14 4.07 -17.49 8.88
N PRO A 15 2.98 -16.77 8.55
CA PRO A 15 2.92 -15.32 8.54
C PRO A 15 2.81 -14.80 9.98
N ALA A 16 3.91 -14.36 10.56
CA ALA A 16 3.89 -13.57 11.79
C ALA A 16 3.66 -12.08 11.48
N SER A 17 2.64 -11.75 10.68
CA SER A 17 2.08 -10.40 10.62
C SER A 17 0.95 -10.29 11.65
N SER A 18 1.30 -10.56 12.90
CA SER A 18 0.40 -10.39 14.04
C SER A 18 0.80 -9.13 14.79
N SER A 19 0.45 -7.97 14.23
CA SER A 19 0.68 -6.70 14.90
C SER A 19 -0.52 -5.77 14.77
N GLY A 20 -1.61 -6.10 15.47
CA GLY A 20 -2.64 -5.11 15.87
C GLY A 20 -2.12 -4.03 16.83
N GLN A 21 -0.80 -3.82 16.85
CA GLN A 21 -0.02 -2.85 17.63
C GLN A 21 0.78 -1.92 16.70
N ASP A 22 0.90 -2.29 15.42
CA ASP A 22 1.59 -1.54 14.36
C ASP A 22 0.55 -1.24 13.28
N ASP A 23 -0.55 -0.57 13.66
CA ASP A 23 -1.46 -0.01 12.68
C ASP A 23 -1.06 1.46 12.48
N PRO A 24 -0.02 1.73 11.68
CA PRO A 24 0.42 3.10 11.45
C PRO A 24 -0.68 3.86 10.74
N ARG A 25 -0.72 5.17 11.00
CA ARG A 25 -1.62 6.06 10.26
C ARG A 25 -1.36 5.88 8.76
N PRO A 26 -2.40 5.60 7.95
CA PRO A 26 -2.21 5.49 6.51
C PRO A 26 -1.72 6.83 5.96
N LEU A 27 -0.64 6.77 5.18
CA LEU A 27 -0.04 7.94 4.56
C LEU A 27 -0.80 8.30 3.29
N PRO A 28 -1.03 9.59 3.03
CA PRO A 28 -1.71 10.01 1.80
C PRO A 28 -0.88 9.59 0.58
N PRO A 29 -1.54 9.24 -0.55
CA PRO A 29 -0.83 9.01 -1.79
C PRO A 29 -0.07 10.27 -2.21
N VAL A 30 1.07 10.08 -2.88
CA VAL A 30 1.84 11.20 -3.43
C VAL A 30 1.13 11.71 -4.70
N PRO A 31 0.85 13.02 -4.81
CA PRO A 31 0.24 13.56 -6.02
C PRO A 31 1.17 13.36 -7.22
N PRO A 32 0.65 12.89 -8.37
CA PRO A 32 1.46 12.77 -9.57
C PRO A 32 1.78 14.17 -10.14
N GLU A 33 2.99 14.30 -10.69
CA GLU A 33 3.40 15.50 -11.40
C GLU A 33 2.76 15.57 -12.80
N LEU A 34 2.78 16.76 -13.41
CA LEU A 34 2.21 16.95 -14.75
C LEU A 34 3.01 16.18 -15.82
N GLU A 35 4.30 15.96 -15.60
CA GLU A 35 5.14 15.11 -16.45
C GLU A 35 4.78 13.62 -16.37
N ASP A 36 4.19 13.15 -15.27
CA ASP A 36 3.74 11.75 -15.12
C ASP A 36 2.44 11.50 -15.90
N CYS A 37 1.69 12.58 -16.15
CA CYS A 37 0.58 12.55 -17.07
C CYS A 37 1.10 12.35 -18.50
N CYS A 38 0.68 11.25 -19.12
CA CYS A 38 0.96 10.93 -20.52
C CYS A 38 0.52 12.03 -21.52
N GLN A 39 -0.31 13.00 -21.10
CA GLN A 39 -0.77 14.20 -21.86
C GLN A 39 -1.41 13.93 -23.23
N SER A 40 -1.50 12.66 -23.62
CA SER A 40 -1.95 12.18 -24.93
C SER A 40 -3.20 11.29 -24.83
N GLY A 41 -3.79 11.19 -23.63
CA GLY A 41 -5.00 10.40 -23.39
C GLY A 41 -4.75 8.93 -23.03
N CYS A 42 -3.61 8.58 -22.40
CA CYS A 42 -3.45 7.24 -21.84
C CYS A 42 -4.56 6.94 -20.82
N SER A 43 -5.10 5.71 -20.87
CA SER A 43 -6.10 5.21 -19.92
C SER A 43 -5.56 3.95 -19.23
N PRO A 44 -5.55 3.89 -17.88
CA PRO A 44 -6.07 4.88 -16.94
C PRO A 44 -5.19 6.14 -16.82
N CYS A 45 -5.83 7.29 -16.59
CA CYS A 45 -5.12 8.55 -16.32
C CYS A 45 -4.45 8.46 -14.94
N VAL A 46 -3.21 8.92 -14.79
CA VAL A 46 -2.51 8.88 -13.49
C VAL A 46 -3.27 9.65 -12.40
N PHE A 47 -3.94 10.75 -12.76
CA PHE A 47 -4.78 11.51 -11.84
C PHE A 47 -6.02 10.73 -11.40
N ASP A 48 -6.55 9.87 -12.26
CA ASP A 48 -7.71 9.00 -11.96
C ASP A 48 -7.31 7.89 -10.97
N LEU A 49 -6.13 7.28 -11.19
CA LEU A 49 -5.54 6.33 -10.23
C LEU A 49 -5.21 6.99 -8.88
N TYR A 50 -4.76 8.25 -8.91
CA TYR A 50 -4.49 9.02 -7.71
C TYR A 50 -5.77 9.32 -6.92
N ASP A 51 -6.86 9.70 -7.60
CA ASP A 51 -8.14 9.98 -6.96
C ASP A 51 -8.70 8.72 -6.28
N ASP A 52 -8.71 7.58 -6.98
CA ASP A 52 -9.10 6.28 -6.42
C ASP A 52 -8.20 5.84 -5.24
N ALA A 53 -6.90 6.11 -5.32
CA ALA A 53 -5.99 5.89 -4.19
C ALA A 53 -6.29 6.82 -3.01
N LEU A 54 -6.68 8.06 -3.27
CA LEU A 54 -7.05 9.04 -2.25
C LEU A 54 -8.36 8.64 -1.56
N GLU A 55 -9.35 8.14 -2.31
CA GLU A 55 -10.60 7.62 -1.75
C GLU A 55 -10.34 6.44 -0.81
N ARG A 56 -9.50 5.47 -1.23
CA ARG A 56 -9.08 4.37 -0.35
C ARG A 56 -8.37 4.87 0.90
N HIS A 57 -7.41 5.77 0.74
CA HIS A 57 -6.67 6.35 1.85
C HIS A 57 -7.59 7.03 2.87
N GLN A 58 -8.59 7.77 2.40
CA GLN A 58 -9.56 8.44 3.28
C GLN A 58 -10.40 7.42 4.07
N ALA A 59 -10.87 6.36 3.41
CA ALA A 59 -11.61 5.29 4.08
C ALA A 59 -10.75 4.56 5.14
N GLU A 60 -9.51 4.23 4.80
CA GLU A 60 -8.55 3.63 5.72
C GLU A 60 -8.23 4.56 6.90
N LEU A 61 -8.03 5.86 6.62
CA LEU A 61 -7.74 6.87 7.64
C LEU A 61 -8.92 7.08 8.58
N ALA A 62 -10.16 7.00 8.08
CA ALA A 62 -11.35 7.05 8.91
C ALA A 62 -11.40 5.85 9.87
N ALA A 63 -11.26 4.63 9.33
CA ALA A 63 -11.24 3.41 10.13
C ALA A 63 -10.06 3.37 11.13
N TRP A 64 -8.92 3.95 10.76
CA TRP A 64 -7.78 4.16 11.65
C TRP A 64 -8.15 5.11 12.80
N ARG A 65 -8.74 6.27 12.51
CA ARG A 65 -9.13 7.26 13.53
C ARG A 65 -10.13 6.69 14.55
N GLU A 66 -11.05 5.83 14.11
CA GLU A 66 -11.99 5.14 15.01
C GLU A 66 -11.30 4.19 15.99
N ARG A 67 -10.22 3.54 15.54
CA ARG A 67 -9.40 2.63 16.36
C ARG A 67 -8.38 3.37 17.23
N HIS A 68 -8.01 4.59 16.86
CA HIS A 68 -7.01 5.43 17.52
C HIS A 68 -7.59 6.75 18.03
N PRO A 69 -8.54 6.72 19.00
CA PRO A 69 -9.11 7.94 19.58
C PRO A 69 -8.08 8.77 20.35
N GLU A 70 -6.97 8.18 20.82
CA GLU A 70 -5.87 8.91 21.48
C GLU A 70 -4.96 9.69 20.54
N ALA A 71 -5.04 9.49 19.22
CA ALA A 71 -4.22 10.18 18.24
C ALA A 71 -4.67 11.63 17.98
N GLY A 72 -5.10 12.32 19.04
CA GLY A 72 -5.86 13.56 19.06
C GLY A 72 -5.35 14.68 18.13
N PRO A 73 -6.19 15.70 17.90
CA PRO A 73 -5.93 16.74 16.92
C PRO A 73 -4.84 17.67 17.44
N TYR A 74 -3.57 17.35 17.20
CA TYR A 74 -2.46 18.24 17.53
C TYR A 74 -1.95 18.97 16.29
#